data_AF-A0A819XMN9-F1
#
_entry.id   AF-A0A819XMN9-F1
#
_cell.length_a   1.000
_cell.length_b   1.000
_cell.length_c   1.000
_cell.angle_alpha   90.00
_cell.angle_beta   90.00
_cell.angle_gamma   90.00
#
_symmetry.space_group_name_H-M   'P 1'
#
loop_
_entity.id
_entity.type
_entity.pdbx_description
1 polymer ?
#
loop_
_entity_poly.entity_id
_entity_poly.type
_entity_poly.pdbx_seq_one_letter_code
_entity_poly.pdbx_strand_id
1 'polypeptide(L)'
;NIEKSIYRFQDLPNELIIDIYKYLNAREIFQSFYHINIRFKKLFESFDNLQLTVSLFDSNEKKNYEEFFISIQILIIDRGFNIDLKYFKNLRRLMLRNPKEKIFEQLNHHSLPYRHEQHSSESRSY
;
A
#
# COMPACT_ATOMS: atom_id res chain seq x y z
N ASN A 1 8.96 31.91 10.22
CA ASN A 1 8.23 31.71 8.95
C ASN A 1 9.19 31.12 7.94
N ILE A 2 9.15 29.80 7.76
CA ILE A 2 9.97 29.11 6.76
C ILE A 2 9.11 29.08 5.49
N GLU A 3 9.55 29.77 4.44
CA GLU A 3 8.97 29.64 3.11
C GLU A 3 9.08 28.17 2.67
N LYS A 4 7.93 27.48 2.63
CA LYS A 4 7.86 26.17 1.98
C LYS A 4 8.09 26.40 0.48
N SER A 5 9.30 26.09 0.03
CA SER A 5 9.63 26.07 -1.38
C SER A 5 8.81 24.97 -2.06
N ILE A 6 8.04 25.36 -3.07
CA ILE A 6 7.24 24.45 -3.88
C ILE A 6 8.21 23.75 -4.85
N TYR A 7 8.51 22.48 -4.59
CA TYR A 7 9.43 21.69 -5.44
C TYR A 7 8.70 20.75 -6.40
N ARG A 8 7.39 20.54 -6.21
CA ARG A 8 6.63 19.56 -6.97
C ARG A 8 5.28 20.11 -7.39
N PHE A 9 4.81 19.66 -8.54
CA PHE A 9 3.51 20.09 -9.10
C PHE A 9 2.35 19.80 -8.14
N GLN A 10 2.39 18.69 -7.40
CA GLN A 10 1.36 18.35 -6.41
C GLN A 10 1.32 19.26 -5.18
N ASP A 11 2.35 20.08 -4.97
CA ASP A 11 2.44 21.00 -3.83
C ASP A 11 1.88 22.39 -4.18
N LEU A 12 1.44 22.60 -5.43
CA LEU A 12 0.81 23.85 -5.86
C LEU A 12 -0.58 24.02 -5.22
N PRO A 13 -0.95 25.23 -4.78
CA PRO A 13 -2.32 25.57 -4.44
C PRO A 13 -3.28 25.24 -5.59
N ASN A 14 -4.50 24.81 -5.25
CA ASN A 14 -5.51 24.42 -6.23
C ASN A 14 -5.80 25.54 -7.25
N GLU A 15 -5.72 26.80 -6.81
CA GLU A 15 -5.92 27.98 -7.64
C GLU A 15 -4.90 28.06 -8.78
N LEU A 16 -3.62 27.81 -8.48
CA LEU A 16 -2.55 27.79 -9.49
C LEU A 16 -2.69 26.60 -10.44
N ILE A 17 -3.09 25.44 -9.92
CA ILE A 17 -3.35 24.26 -10.74
C ILE A 17 -4.51 24.53 -11.71
N ILE A 18 -5.59 25.14 -11.24
CA ILE A 18 -6.73 25.54 -12.06
C ILE A 18 -6.29 26.55 -13.13
N ASP A 19 -5.50 27.56 -12.76
CA ASP A 19 -5.01 28.55 -13.71
C ASP A 19 -4.13 27.94 -14.80
N ILE A 20 -3.27 26.98 -14.46
CA ILE A 20 -2.48 26.23 -15.45
C ILE A 20 -3.41 25.45 -16.41
N TYR A 21 -4.43 24.77 -15.87
CA TYR A 21 -5.34 23.97 -16.70
C TYR A 21 -6.31 24.79 -17.55
N LYS A 22 -6.56 26.07 -17.24
CA LYS A 22 -7.40 26.96 -18.07
C LYS A 22 -6.83 27.15 -19.48
N TYR A 23 -5.52 27.04 -19.64
CA TYR A 23 -4.84 27.18 -20.93
C TYR A 23 -4.72 25.88 -21.71
N LEU A 24 -5.16 24.77 -21.12
CA LEU A 24 -5.07 23.43 -21.70
C LEU A 24 -6.46 22.94 -22.10
N ASN A 25 -6.53 22.13 -23.16
CA ASN A 25 -7.80 21.58 -23.61
C ASN A 25 -8.30 20.52 -22.61
N ALA A 26 -9.51 20.70 -22.08
CA ALA A 26 -10.11 19.79 -21.09
C ALA A 26 -10.13 18.31 -21.54
N ARG A 27 -10.37 18.06 -22.84
CA ARG A 27 -10.37 16.71 -23.40
C ARG A 27 -8.97 16.10 -23.37
N GLU A 28 -7.95 16.87 -23.73
CA GLU A 28 -6.55 16.40 -23.77
C GLU A 28 -6.02 16.11 -22.36
N ILE A 29 -6.35 16.97 -21.39
CA ILE A 29 -6.03 16.76 -19.98
C ILE A 29 -6.67 15.45 -19.49
N PHE A 30 -7.98 15.30 -19.72
CA PHE A 30 -8.71 14.10 -19.31
C PHE A 30 -8.13 12.83 -19.93
N GLN A 31 -7.89 12.83 -21.24
CA GLN A 31 -7.31 11.68 -21.94
C GLN A 31 -5.90 11.36 -21.43
N SER A 32 -5.08 12.37 -21.14
CA SER A 32 -3.74 12.18 -20.61
C SER A 32 -3.77 11.50 -19.24
N PHE A 33 -4.58 12.00 -18.31
CA PHE A 33 -4.73 11.37 -17.00
C PHE A 33 -5.34 9.96 -17.10
N TYR A 34 -6.33 9.77 -17.96
CA TYR A 34 -6.94 8.47 -18.20
C TYR A 34 -5.92 7.44 -18.71
N HIS A 35 -5.12 7.79 -19.73
CA HIS A 35 -4.09 6.90 -20.27
C HIS A 35 -2.96 6.62 -19.26
N ILE A 36 -2.55 7.64 -18.49
CA ILE A 36 -1.57 7.49 -17.42
C ILE A 36 -2.08 6.49 -16.38
N ASN A 37 -3.33 6.66 -15.92
CA ASN A 37 -3.94 5.77 -14.93
C ASN A 37 -4.05 4.33 -15.44
N ILE A 38 -4.44 4.13 -16.71
CA ILE A 38 -4.45 2.80 -17.33
C ILE A 38 -3.06 2.19 -17.38
N ARG A 39 -2.05 2.96 -17.77
CA ARG A 39 -0.67 2.47 -17.86
C ARG A 39 -0.15 2.03 -16.50
N PHE A 40 -0.36 2.84 -15.46
CA PHE A 40 -0.01 2.45 -14.10
C PHE A 40 -0.76 1.21 -13.65
N LYS A 41 -2.07 1.13 -13.89
CA LYS A 41 -2.85 -0.07 -13.57
C LYS A 41 -2.25 -1.33 -14.21
N LYS A 42 -1.98 -1.31 -15.52
CA LYS A 42 -1.37 -2.44 -16.22
C LYS A 42 0.01 -2.80 -15.67
N LEU A 43 0.80 -1.77 -15.33
CA LEU A 43 2.12 -1.98 -14.74
C LEU A 43 2.02 -2.66 -13.37
N PHE A 44 1.08 -2.22 -12.51
CA PHE A 44 0.82 -2.87 -11.23
C PHE A 44 0.33 -4.31 -11.38
N GLU A 45 -0.59 -4.55 -12.32
CA GLU A 45 -1.09 -5.89 -12.65
C GLU A 45 0.01 -6.82 -13.20
N SER A 46 1.04 -6.29 -13.86
CA SER A 46 2.15 -7.09 -14.38
C SER A 46 3.17 -7.54 -13.33
N PHE A 47 3.12 -7.01 -12.11
CA PHE A 47 4.03 -7.43 -11.05
C PHE A 47 3.48 -8.67 -10.34
N ASP A 48 4.14 -9.81 -10.53
CA ASP A 48 3.75 -11.09 -9.93
C ASP A 48 3.95 -11.17 -8.40
N ASN A 49 4.74 -10.25 -7.85
CA ASN A 49 5.20 -10.26 -6.46
C ASN A 49 5.09 -8.87 -5.79
N LEU A 50 4.00 -8.14 -6.07
CA LEU A 50 3.79 -6.84 -5.45
C LEU A 50 3.64 -7.02 -3.93
N GLN A 51 4.53 -6.34 -3.20
CA GLN A 51 4.64 -6.46 -1.76
C GLN A 51 4.17 -5.19 -1.07
N LEU A 52 3.36 -5.34 -0.02
CA LEU A 52 3.03 -4.28 0.91
C LEU A 52 3.60 -4.64 2.28
N THR A 53 4.33 -3.70 2.88
CA THR A 53 4.76 -3.79 4.28
C THR A 53 3.96 -2.79 5.09
N VAL A 54 3.29 -3.25 6.14
CA VAL A 54 2.53 -2.41 7.06
C VAL A 54 3.17 -2.46 8.44
N SER A 55 3.50 -1.29 9.00
CA SER A 55 4.12 -1.19 10.33
C SER A 55 3.37 -0.21 11.22
N LEU A 56 3.44 -0.43 12.53
CA LEU A 56 2.87 0.48 13.55
C LEU A 56 3.52 1.87 13.55
N PHE A 57 4.74 1.98 13.04
CA PHE A 57 5.50 3.24 12.96
C PHE A 57 5.47 3.90 11.57
N ASP A 58 4.61 3.43 10.66
CA ASP A 58 4.40 4.17 9.41
C ASP A 58 3.89 5.58 9.76
N SER A 59 4.72 6.58 9.51
CA SER A 59 4.52 7.98 9.90
C SER A 59 3.36 8.68 9.17
N ASN A 60 2.66 7.98 8.28
CA ASN A 60 1.56 8.53 7.51
C ASN A 60 0.24 8.27 8.24
N GLU A 61 -0.29 9.32 8.87
CA GLU A 61 -1.50 9.34 9.70
C GLU A 61 -2.81 8.95 8.98
N LYS A 62 -2.77 8.63 7.68
CA LYS A 62 -3.90 8.05 6.94
C LYS A 62 -3.41 6.92 6.05
N LYS A 63 -3.54 5.71 6.59
CA LYS A 63 -3.20 4.46 5.93
C LYS A 63 -4.28 4.09 4.91
N ASN A 64 -4.23 4.72 3.72
CA ASN A 64 -5.10 4.36 2.59
C ASN A 64 -4.59 3.07 1.91
N TYR A 65 -4.56 1.96 2.65
CA TYR A 65 -4.18 0.67 2.07
C TYR A 65 -5.27 0.08 1.17
N GLU A 66 -6.47 0.67 1.21
CA GLU A 66 -7.64 0.21 0.46
C GLU A 66 -7.39 0.11 -1.04
N GLU A 67 -6.60 1.03 -1.58
CA GLU A 67 -6.21 1.07 -2.99
C GLU A 67 -5.36 -0.14 -3.41
N PHE A 68 -4.68 -0.78 -2.45
CA PHE A 68 -3.75 -1.87 -2.70
C PHE A 68 -4.36 -3.26 -2.40
N PHE A 69 -5.51 -3.33 -1.75
CA PHE A 69 -6.12 -4.59 -1.30
C PHE A 69 -6.27 -5.65 -2.38
N ILE A 70 -6.58 -5.24 -3.61
CA ILE A 70 -6.78 -6.17 -4.73
C ILE A 70 -5.46 -6.48 -5.44
N SER A 71 -4.45 -5.62 -5.36
CA SER A 71 -3.24 -5.74 -6.18
C SER A 71 -2.08 -6.42 -5.44
N ILE A 72 -2.13 -6.54 -4.11
CA ILE A 72 -1.04 -7.08 -3.30
C ILE A 72 -1.11 -8.61 -3.23
N GLN A 73 0.00 -9.26 -3.59
CA GLN A 73 0.18 -10.70 -3.45
C GLN A 73 1.02 -11.08 -2.24
N ILE A 74 1.87 -10.16 -1.74
CA ILE A 74 2.72 -10.40 -0.56
C ILE A 74 2.44 -9.32 0.49
N LEU A 75 1.91 -9.72 1.65
CA LEU A 75 1.69 -8.81 2.77
C LEU A 75 2.70 -9.11 3.88
N ILE A 76 3.42 -8.08 4.32
CA ILE A 76 4.28 -8.14 5.50
C ILE A 76 3.66 -7.28 6.60
N ILE A 77 3.28 -7.91 7.70
CA ILE A 77 2.78 -7.22 8.89
C ILE A 77 3.93 -7.14 9.88
N ASP A 78 4.34 -5.93 10.21
CA ASP A 78 5.43 -5.66 11.14
C ASP A 78 4.93 -4.98 12.44
N ARG A 79 5.51 -5.41 13.55
CA ARG A 79 5.35 -4.85 14.91
C ARG A 79 3.92 -4.76 15.43
N GLY A 80 3.02 -5.64 14.99
CA GLY A 80 1.69 -5.76 15.57
C GLY A 80 0.65 -4.81 14.98
N PHE A 81 0.84 -4.36 13.74
CA PHE A 81 -0.18 -3.59 13.03
C PHE A 81 -1.46 -4.43 12.89
N ASN A 82 -2.62 -3.86 13.25
CA ASN A 82 -3.90 -4.56 13.12
C ASN A 82 -4.49 -4.24 11.74
N ILE A 83 -4.65 -5.26 10.93
CA ILE A 83 -5.25 -5.17 9.60
C ILE A 83 -6.19 -6.35 9.40
N ASP A 84 -7.26 -6.12 8.64
CA ASP A 84 -8.21 -7.17 8.31
C ASP A 84 -7.78 -7.85 6.99
N LEU A 85 -7.38 -9.12 7.09
CA LEU A 85 -6.88 -9.92 5.99
C LEU A 85 -7.95 -10.18 4.92
N LYS A 86 -9.25 -10.04 5.25
CA LYS A 86 -10.36 -10.28 4.31
C LYS A 86 -10.36 -9.36 3.11
N TYR A 87 -9.70 -8.21 3.23
CA TYR A 87 -9.59 -7.26 2.14
C TYR A 87 -8.55 -7.68 1.11
N PHE A 88 -7.55 -8.48 1.48
CA PHE A 88 -6.45 -8.90 0.60
C PHE A 88 -6.81 -10.18 -0.17
N LYS A 89 -7.73 -10.05 -1.14
CA LYS A 89 -8.29 -11.20 -1.88
C LYS A 89 -7.26 -11.97 -2.72
N ASN A 90 -6.18 -11.31 -3.15
CA ASN A 90 -5.15 -11.90 -4.00
C ASN A 90 -3.87 -12.27 -3.23
N LEU A 91 -3.96 -12.37 -1.90
CA LEU A 91 -2.82 -12.65 -1.05
C LEU A 91 -2.30 -14.08 -1.26
N ARG A 92 -1.09 -14.19 -1.80
CA ARG A 92 -0.38 -15.46 -1.99
C ARG A 92 0.53 -15.78 -0.80
N ARG A 93 1.09 -14.74 -0.17
CA ARG A 93 2.05 -14.88 0.92
C ARG A 93 1.81 -13.85 2.01
N LEU A 94 1.73 -14.32 3.25
CA LEU A 94 1.71 -13.48 4.44
C LEU A 94 3.01 -13.69 5.23
N MET A 95 3.69 -12.61 5.58
CA MET A 95 4.84 -12.62 6.48
C MET A 95 4.49 -11.83 7.74
N LEU A 96 4.70 -12.45 8.89
CA LEU A 96 4.43 -11.83 10.19
C LEU A 96 5.75 -11.58 10.92
N ARG A 97 6.00 -10.32 11.26
CA ARG A 97 7.16 -9.88 12.06
C ARG A 97 6.63 -9.25 13.34
N ASN A 98 6.76 -9.96 14.46
CA ASN A 98 6.17 -9.55 15.75
C ASN A 98 4.66 -9.23 15.65
N PRO A 99 3.80 -10.18 15.21
CA PRO A 99 2.36 -9.96 15.03
C PRO A 99 1.58 -9.86 16.34
N LYS A 100 0.41 -9.23 16.31
CA LYS A 100 -0.58 -9.30 17.39
C LYS A 100 -1.42 -10.58 17.30
N GLU A 101 -1.89 -11.05 18.46
CA GLU A 101 -2.77 -12.22 18.59
C GLU A 101 -3.98 -12.18 17.63
N LYS A 102 -4.61 -11.02 17.49
CA LYS A 102 -5.75 -10.78 16.59
C LYS A 102 -5.52 -11.14 15.12
N ILE A 103 -4.27 -11.13 14.64
CA ILE A 103 -3.96 -11.54 13.26
C ILE A 103 -4.10 -13.06 13.12
N PHE A 104 -3.71 -13.83 14.13
CA PHE A 104 -3.80 -15.29 14.10
C PHE A 104 -5.25 -15.79 14.09
N GLU A 105 -6.16 -15.07 14.77
CA GLU A 105 -7.60 -15.35 14.74
C GLU A 105 -8.16 -15.30 13.30
N GLN A 106 -7.63 -14.43 12.45
CA GLN A 106 -8.08 -14.25 11.07
C GLN A 106 -7.56 -15.33 10.12
N LEU A 107 -6.43 -15.97 10.45
CA LEU A 107 -5.82 -17.04 9.62
C LEU A 107 -6.66 -18.30 9.63
N ASN A 108 -7.37 -18.59 10.71
CA ASN A 108 -8.28 -19.74 10.78
C ASN A 108 -9.46 -19.62 9.81
N HIS A 109 -9.79 -18.40 9.37
CA HIS A 109 -10.88 -18.12 8.43
C HIS A 109 -10.43 -17.93 6.99
N HIS A 110 -9.15 -17.61 6.76
CA HIS A 110 -8.57 -17.40 5.43
C HIS A 110 -7.58 -18.51 5.13
N SER A 111 -7.98 -19.48 4.32
CA SER A 111 -7.12 -20.54 3.81
C SER A 111 -6.05 -19.95 2.87
N LEU A 112 -4.98 -19.40 3.44
CA LEU A 112 -3.80 -18.97 2.70
C LEU A 112 -3.06 -20.20 2.18
N PRO A 113 -2.67 -20.24 0.89
CA PRO A 113 -2.12 -21.44 0.29
C PRO A 113 -0.72 -21.82 0.77
N TYR A 114 0.06 -20.90 1.39
CA TYR A 114 1.40 -21.21 1.89
C TYR A 114 1.75 -20.45 3.18
N ARG A 115 1.95 -21.21 4.26
CA ARG A 115 2.38 -20.70 5.58
C ARG A 115 3.88 -20.96 5.73
N HIS A 116 4.70 -19.90 5.75
CA HIS A 116 6.12 -20.01 6.08
C HIS A 116 6.35 -19.31 7.42
N GLU A 117 6.24 -20.08 8.51
CA GLU A 117 6.55 -19.59 9.84
C GLU A 117 8.05 -19.72 10.05
N GLN A 118 8.74 -18.59 10.22
CA GLN A 118 10.06 -18.59 10.81
C GLN A 118 9.89 -18.41 12.31
N HIS A 119 9.78 -19.52 13.03
CA HIS A 119 10.00 -19.52 14.47
C HIS A 119 11.50 -19.25 14.72
N SER A 120 11.82 -18.06 15.20
CA SER A 120 13.11 -17.77 15.82
C SER A 120 13.07 -18.32 17.24
N SER A 121 13.43 -19.60 17.38
CA SER A 121 13.72 -20.23 18.66
C SER A 121 15.16 -19.93 19.05
N GLU A 122 15.44 -18.74 19.59
CA GLU A 122 16.64 -18.55 20.39
C GLU A 122 16.32 -18.83 21.87
N SER A 123 16.23 -20.11 22.19
CA SER A 123 16.43 -20.59 23.56
C SER A 123 17.92 -20.66 23.82
N ARG A 124 18.50 -19.61 24.41
CA ARG A 124 19.80 -19.71 25.07
C ARG A 124 19.55 -19.92 26.56
N SER A 125 19.58 -21.19 26.97
CA SER A 125 19.90 -21.58 28.33
C SER A 125 21.37 -21.96 28.37
N TYR A 126 22.17 -21.18 29.09
CA TYR A 126 23.29 -21.62 29.92
C TYR A 126 23.38 -20.69 31.11
#